data_AF-A0A7S6MV91-F1
#
_entry.id   AF-A0A7S6MV91-F1
#
_cell.length_a   1.000
_cell.length_b   1.000
_cell.length_c   1.000
_cell.angle_alpha   90.00
_cell.angle_beta   90.00
_cell.angle_gamma   90.00
#
_symmetry.space_group_name_H-M   'P 1'
#
loop_
_entity.id
_entity.type
_entity.pdbx_description
1 polymer ?
#
loop_
_entity_poly.entity_id
_entity_poly.type
_entity_poly.pdbx_seq_one_letter_code
_entity_poly.pdbx_strand_id
1 'polypeptide(L)'
;MVILTGGAGFIGSWILAALNEHGIKDIIVVDSLRTGDKWKNVAGKSYRSIMSKEHFRSRMDGNDWGTIDAVIHMGACSATTSTDNDYLYDNNFVYSTQVAEFALRHNARFVYASSAATYGSGNKGFFDTERDLRPLNMYAYSKHLFDEWIRDNHLDTECVGLKFFNVFGANEYHKGKQASMVWKAYTQLKTTGKIQLFMSDTPDVAHGNQTRDFVYVRDAVSVVLTLVANKEINGIINLGSGIANTWNHLAEAVCMAANVPAAIEYIPMPESLAGQYQNHTCADLTTFRAKMPGTAFYTLEAAVNEYVTQYLATSWPYR
;
A
#
# COMPACT_ATOMS: atom_id res chain seq x y z
N MET A 1 -3.88 -23.87 -1.14
CA MET A 1 -2.91 -22.98 -1.80
C MET A 1 -3.32 -21.52 -1.73
N VAL A 2 -2.37 -20.59 -1.59
CA VAL A 2 -2.60 -19.13 -1.71
C VAL A 2 -1.97 -18.57 -2.99
N ILE A 3 -2.70 -17.74 -3.73
CA ILE A 3 -2.13 -16.94 -4.83
C ILE A 3 -1.85 -15.52 -4.32
N LEU A 4 -0.61 -15.06 -4.42
CA LEU A 4 -0.21 -13.71 -3.99
C LEU A 4 0.36 -12.93 -5.18
N THR A 5 -0.46 -12.07 -5.77
CA THR A 5 0.02 -11.16 -6.82
C THR A 5 0.74 -9.96 -6.21
N GLY A 6 1.81 -9.48 -6.85
CA GLY A 6 2.65 -8.42 -6.29
C GLY A 6 3.47 -8.86 -5.08
N GLY A 7 3.66 -10.17 -4.89
CA GLY A 7 4.30 -10.74 -3.69
C GLY A 7 5.80 -10.42 -3.54
N ALA A 8 6.47 -9.95 -4.59
CA ALA A 8 7.83 -9.42 -4.48
C ALA A 8 7.87 -7.89 -4.31
N GLY A 9 6.71 -7.22 -4.32
CA GLY A 9 6.58 -5.80 -4.01
C GLY A 9 6.70 -5.51 -2.52
N PHE A 10 6.47 -4.25 -2.15
CA PHE A 10 6.59 -3.76 -0.77
C PHE A 10 5.64 -4.50 0.19
N ILE A 11 4.33 -4.23 0.14
CA ILE A 11 3.34 -4.84 1.03
C ILE A 11 3.25 -6.35 0.79
N GLY A 12 3.30 -6.79 -0.48
CA GLY A 12 3.23 -8.20 -0.85
C GLY A 12 4.33 -9.06 -0.20
N SER A 13 5.56 -8.58 -0.12
CA SER A 13 6.65 -9.34 0.51
C SER A 13 6.49 -9.48 2.02
N TRP A 14 5.87 -8.50 2.68
CA TRP A 14 5.53 -8.61 4.09
C TRP A 14 4.37 -9.59 4.32
N ILE A 15 3.38 -9.62 3.42
CA ILE A 15 2.31 -10.62 3.45
C ILE A 15 2.90 -12.03 3.28
N LEU A 16 3.82 -12.21 2.32
CA LEU A 16 4.51 -13.49 2.12
C LEU A 16 5.26 -13.95 3.37
N ALA A 17 6.04 -13.06 4.00
CA ALA A 17 6.74 -13.35 5.26
C ALA A 17 5.75 -13.75 6.36
N ALA A 18 4.67 -13.00 6.53
CA ALA A 18 3.69 -13.25 7.57
C ALA A 18 2.91 -14.56 7.33
N LEU A 19 2.61 -14.91 6.07
CA LEU A 19 2.04 -16.23 5.74
C LEU A 19 3.00 -17.37 6.12
N ASN A 20 4.30 -17.22 5.85
CA ASN A 20 5.30 -18.22 6.23
C ASN A 20 5.43 -18.40 7.75
N GLU A 21 5.34 -17.30 8.51
CA GLU A 21 5.31 -17.32 9.98
C GLU A 21 4.10 -18.09 10.52
N HIS A 22 2.98 -18.09 9.79
CA HIS A 22 1.78 -18.89 10.10
C HIS A 22 1.84 -20.31 9.50
N GLY A 23 3.01 -20.76 9.02
CA GLY A 23 3.21 -22.09 8.46
C GLY A 23 2.68 -22.28 7.03
N ILE A 24 2.12 -21.24 6.41
CA ILE A 24 1.60 -21.30 5.04
C ILE A 24 2.77 -21.13 4.07
N LYS A 25 3.06 -22.19 3.31
CA LYS A 25 4.17 -22.23 2.34
C LYS A 25 3.74 -22.63 0.92
N ASP A 26 2.55 -23.22 0.78
CA ASP A 26 1.94 -23.53 -0.52
C ASP A 26 1.36 -22.24 -1.15
N ILE A 27 2.28 -21.39 -1.61
CA ILE A 27 2.02 -20.05 -2.12
C ILE A 27 2.57 -19.94 -3.54
N ILE A 28 1.76 -19.46 -4.47
CA ILE A 28 2.24 -19.01 -5.78
C ILE A 28 2.36 -17.50 -5.75
N VAL A 29 3.59 -17.00 -5.91
CA VAL A 29 3.86 -15.58 -6.06
C VAL A 29 3.69 -15.20 -7.53
N VAL A 30 2.82 -14.23 -7.81
CA VAL A 30 2.66 -13.68 -9.17
C VAL A 30 3.29 -12.30 -9.22
N ASP A 31 4.53 -12.23 -9.67
CA ASP A 31 5.27 -10.97 -9.75
C ASP A 31 6.41 -11.04 -10.78
N SER A 32 6.81 -9.87 -11.27
CA SER A 32 8.06 -9.70 -12.01
C SER A 32 9.14 -9.15 -11.08
N LEU A 33 10.24 -9.88 -10.95
CA LEU A 33 11.42 -9.40 -10.20
C LEU A 33 12.10 -8.21 -10.88
N ARG A 34 11.90 -8.05 -12.19
CA ARG A 34 12.47 -6.97 -13.02
C ARG A 34 13.99 -6.89 -12.82
N THR A 35 14.57 -5.70 -12.96
CA THR A 35 15.99 -5.41 -12.75
C THR A 35 16.22 -4.83 -11.35
N GLY A 36 17.45 -4.95 -10.84
CA GLY A 36 17.86 -4.40 -9.54
C GLY A 36 17.54 -5.32 -8.36
N ASP A 37 17.29 -4.72 -7.20
CA ASP A 37 17.30 -5.41 -5.91
C ASP A 37 15.93 -5.93 -5.43
N LYS A 38 14.88 -5.81 -6.24
CA LYS A 38 13.52 -6.24 -5.85
C LYS A 38 13.47 -7.73 -5.44
N TRP A 39 14.31 -8.58 -6.02
CA TRP A 39 14.39 -10.00 -5.65
C TRP A 39 14.75 -10.22 -4.16
N LYS A 40 15.44 -9.29 -3.51
CA LYS A 40 15.77 -9.36 -2.09
C LYS A 40 14.51 -9.38 -1.21
N ASN A 41 13.40 -8.84 -1.70
CA ASN A 41 12.11 -8.90 -1.02
C ASN A 41 11.55 -10.32 -0.88
N VAL A 42 11.98 -11.29 -1.70
CA VAL A 42 11.53 -12.70 -1.60
C VAL A 42 12.64 -13.65 -1.17
N ALA A 43 13.88 -13.18 -1.08
CA ALA A 43 15.00 -13.95 -0.56
C ALA A 43 14.72 -14.41 0.88
N GLY A 44 15.03 -15.68 1.17
CA GLY A 44 14.80 -16.30 2.48
C GLY A 44 13.34 -16.67 2.80
N LYS A 45 12.39 -16.40 1.89
CA LYS A 45 10.96 -16.74 2.06
C LYS A 45 10.62 -18.06 1.38
N SER A 46 9.61 -18.76 1.92
CA SER A 46 9.11 -20.03 1.41
C SER A 46 7.89 -19.82 0.52
N TYR A 47 7.95 -20.29 -0.72
CA TYR A 47 6.83 -20.30 -1.65
C TYR A 47 7.03 -21.43 -2.66
N ARG A 48 5.93 -21.93 -3.23
CA ARG A 48 5.95 -23.05 -4.18
C ARG A 48 6.60 -22.66 -5.51
N SER A 49 6.23 -21.49 -6.02
CA SER A 49 6.75 -20.97 -7.29
C SER A 49 6.52 -19.46 -7.40
N ILE A 50 7.32 -18.81 -8.24
CA ILE A 50 7.07 -17.45 -8.70
C ILE A 50 6.84 -17.46 -10.21
N MET A 51 5.85 -16.72 -10.69
CA MET A 51 5.55 -16.57 -12.12
C MET A 51 5.21 -15.13 -12.48
N SER A 52 5.40 -14.75 -13.74
CA SER A 52 5.03 -13.40 -14.20
C SER A 52 3.52 -13.21 -14.28
N LYS A 53 3.08 -11.95 -14.35
CA LYS A 53 1.69 -11.57 -14.58
C LYS A 53 1.16 -12.20 -15.86
N GLU A 54 1.94 -12.13 -16.93
CA GLU A 54 1.57 -12.61 -18.27
C GLU A 54 1.38 -14.13 -18.27
N HIS A 55 2.30 -14.85 -17.60
CA HIS A 55 2.19 -16.30 -17.46
C HIS A 55 0.99 -16.71 -16.61
N PHE A 56 0.73 -15.98 -15.52
CA PHE A 56 -0.45 -16.22 -14.69
C PHE A 56 -1.74 -15.95 -15.48
N ARG A 57 -1.83 -14.81 -16.16
CA ARG A 57 -2.97 -14.42 -17.02
C ARG A 57 -3.26 -15.47 -18.09
N SER A 58 -2.24 -16.03 -18.76
CA SER A 58 -2.43 -17.07 -19.77
C SER A 58 -2.86 -18.42 -19.21
N ARG A 59 -2.76 -18.63 -17.89
CA ARG A 59 -3.05 -19.91 -17.21
C ARG A 59 -4.37 -19.88 -16.44
N MET A 60 -5.00 -18.72 -16.25
CA MET A 60 -6.25 -18.58 -15.47
C MET A 60 -7.42 -19.42 -15.99
N ASP A 61 -7.43 -19.76 -17.28
CA ASP A 61 -8.47 -20.60 -17.90
C ASP A 61 -8.17 -22.10 -17.78
N GLY A 62 -6.99 -22.46 -17.27
CA GLY A 62 -6.63 -23.84 -16.97
C GLY A 62 -7.36 -24.37 -15.73
N ASN A 63 -7.59 -25.69 -15.69
CA ASN A 63 -8.28 -26.37 -14.58
C ASN A 63 -7.30 -27.04 -13.59
N ASP A 64 -5.99 -26.84 -13.73
CA ASP A 64 -4.94 -27.56 -13.00
C ASP A 64 -4.42 -26.83 -11.74
N TRP A 65 -5.23 -25.94 -11.16
CA TRP A 65 -4.85 -25.14 -9.98
C TRP A 65 -5.01 -25.88 -8.64
N GLY A 66 -5.80 -26.96 -8.57
CA GLY A 66 -6.19 -27.58 -7.31
C GLY A 66 -7.03 -26.63 -6.43
N THR A 67 -7.02 -26.85 -5.10
CA THR A 67 -7.77 -26.02 -4.16
C THR A 67 -7.03 -24.71 -3.86
N ILE A 68 -7.68 -23.60 -4.20
CA ILE A 68 -7.20 -22.24 -3.89
C ILE A 68 -7.98 -21.71 -2.69
N ASP A 69 -7.29 -21.49 -1.57
CA ASP A 69 -7.91 -21.01 -0.33
C ASP A 69 -8.17 -19.50 -0.42
N ALA A 70 -7.19 -18.76 -0.96
CA ALA A 70 -7.24 -17.32 -1.08
C ALA A 70 -6.42 -16.79 -2.28
N VAL A 71 -6.90 -15.69 -2.85
CA VAL A 71 -6.19 -14.85 -3.80
C VAL A 71 -6.01 -13.47 -3.16
N ILE A 72 -4.76 -13.13 -2.86
CA ILE A 72 -4.36 -11.84 -2.29
C ILE A 72 -3.79 -10.97 -3.42
N HIS A 73 -4.56 -9.97 -3.84
CA HIS A 73 -4.25 -9.16 -5.00
C HIS A 73 -3.59 -7.82 -4.64
N MET A 74 -2.26 -7.80 -4.57
CA MET A 74 -1.44 -6.61 -4.34
C MET A 74 -0.69 -6.15 -5.60
N GLY A 75 -0.81 -6.89 -6.70
CA GLY A 75 -0.10 -6.62 -7.96
C GLY A 75 -0.75 -5.49 -8.75
N ALA A 76 -0.16 -4.31 -8.72
CA ALA A 76 -0.56 -3.16 -9.53
C ALA A 76 0.65 -2.27 -9.86
N CYS A 77 0.55 -1.46 -10.91
CA CYS A 77 1.42 -0.31 -11.08
C CYS A 77 0.93 0.79 -10.13
N SER A 78 1.70 1.09 -9.08
CA SER A 78 1.34 2.08 -8.07
C SER A 78 1.94 3.48 -8.32
N ALA A 79 2.54 3.70 -9.50
CA ALA A 79 3.20 4.96 -9.82
C ALA A 79 2.16 6.00 -10.26
N THR A 80 1.90 6.99 -9.41
CA THR A 80 1.00 8.13 -9.71
C THR A 80 1.52 9.03 -10.83
N THR A 81 2.81 8.91 -11.15
CA THR A 81 3.49 9.67 -12.22
C THR A 81 3.56 8.91 -13.54
N SER A 82 2.96 7.71 -13.63
CA SER A 82 2.93 6.95 -14.89
C SER A 82 2.03 7.66 -15.90
N THR A 83 2.55 7.91 -17.10
CA THR A 83 1.85 8.61 -18.19
C THR A 83 1.29 7.65 -19.25
N ASP A 84 1.60 6.35 -19.15
CA ASP A 84 1.04 5.32 -20.02
C ASP A 84 -0.34 4.90 -19.50
N ASN A 85 -1.38 5.52 -20.06
CA ASN A 85 -2.76 5.33 -19.61
C ASN A 85 -3.32 3.96 -20.01
N ASP A 86 -2.98 3.46 -21.20
CA ASP A 86 -3.42 2.15 -21.67
C ASP A 86 -2.81 1.03 -20.82
N TYR A 87 -1.53 1.17 -20.48
CA TYR A 87 -0.89 0.25 -19.53
C TYR A 87 -1.55 0.30 -18.15
N LEU A 88 -1.85 1.48 -17.60
CA LEU A 88 -2.54 1.59 -16.31
C LEU A 88 -3.93 0.98 -16.35
N TYR A 89 -4.68 1.18 -17.44
CA TYR A 89 -6.01 0.60 -17.62
C TYR A 89 -5.93 -0.93 -17.71
N ASP A 90 -5.09 -1.51 -18.57
CA ASP A 90 -4.93 -2.97 -18.65
C ASP A 90 -4.40 -3.56 -17.34
N ASN A 91 -3.35 -2.97 -16.77
CA ASN A 91 -2.64 -3.55 -15.64
C ASN A 91 -3.39 -3.44 -14.31
N ASN A 92 -4.08 -2.33 -14.06
CA ASN A 92 -4.71 -2.07 -12.76
C ASN A 92 -6.24 -2.26 -12.77
N PHE A 93 -6.88 -2.22 -13.94
CA PHE A 93 -8.31 -2.48 -14.05
C PHE A 93 -8.58 -3.84 -14.73
N VAL A 94 -8.28 -4.00 -16.01
CA VAL A 94 -8.63 -5.24 -16.76
C VAL A 94 -8.00 -6.49 -16.15
N TYR A 95 -6.73 -6.43 -15.78
CA TYR A 95 -6.08 -7.56 -15.13
C TYR A 95 -6.68 -7.83 -13.74
N SER A 96 -7.05 -6.80 -12.98
CA SER A 96 -7.67 -6.96 -11.66
C SER A 96 -9.05 -7.62 -11.74
N THR A 97 -9.86 -7.28 -12.76
CA THR A 97 -11.16 -7.95 -12.98
C THR A 97 -10.96 -9.42 -13.32
N GLN A 98 -9.99 -9.76 -14.17
CA GLN A 98 -9.65 -11.15 -14.50
C GLN A 98 -9.19 -11.94 -13.27
N VAL A 99 -8.37 -11.33 -12.39
CA VAL A 99 -7.93 -11.96 -11.14
C VAL A 99 -9.12 -12.18 -10.18
N ALA A 100 -10.05 -11.22 -10.10
CA ALA A 100 -11.25 -11.35 -9.28
C ALA A 100 -12.16 -12.48 -9.79
N GLU A 101 -12.46 -12.49 -11.09
CA GLU A 101 -13.24 -13.55 -11.74
C GLU A 101 -12.60 -14.92 -11.56
N PHE A 102 -11.27 -15.01 -11.68
CA PHE A 102 -10.51 -16.22 -11.40
C PHE A 102 -10.71 -16.67 -9.95
N ALA A 103 -10.55 -15.78 -8.96
CA ALA A 103 -10.72 -16.12 -7.56
C ALA A 103 -12.14 -16.66 -7.28
N LEU A 104 -13.16 -15.99 -7.82
CA LEU A 104 -14.57 -16.37 -7.65
C LEU A 104 -14.88 -17.72 -8.29
N ARG A 105 -14.41 -17.98 -9.52
CA ARG A 105 -14.57 -19.29 -10.19
C ARG A 105 -13.99 -20.44 -9.37
N HIS A 106 -12.96 -20.18 -8.58
CA HIS A 106 -12.32 -21.17 -7.70
C HIS A 106 -12.88 -21.19 -6.28
N ASN A 107 -13.92 -20.41 -5.96
CA ASN A 107 -14.44 -20.22 -4.60
C ASN A 107 -13.36 -19.78 -3.59
N ALA A 108 -12.33 -19.09 -4.08
CA ALA A 108 -11.22 -18.62 -3.27
C ALA A 108 -11.58 -17.31 -2.58
N ARG A 109 -11.06 -17.11 -1.36
CA ARG A 109 -11.19 -15.83 -0.65
C ARG A 109 -10.43 -14.74 -1.42
N PHE A 110 -11.12 -13.70 -1.89
CA PHE A 110 -10.49 -12.59 -2.59
C PHE A 110 -10.29 -11.37 -1.69
N VAL A 111 -9.03 -10.97 -1.49
CA VAL A 111 -8.64 -9.75 -0.77
C VAL A 111 -7.74 -8.93 -1.69
N TYR A 112 -8.10 -7.69 -1.99
CA TYR A 112 -7.37 -6.87 -2.94
C TYR A 112 -6.99 -5.49 -2.40
N ALA A 113 -5.90 -4.94 -2.93
CA ALA A 113 -5.49 -3.57 -2.66
C ALA A 113 -6.29 -2.59 -3.50
N SER A 114 -7.05 -1.70 -2.86
CA SER A 114 -7.47 -0.41 -3.42
C SER A 114 -6.54 0.70 -2.88
N SER A 115 -6.95 1.96 -2.96
CA SER A 115 -6.12 3.11 -2.59
C SER A 115 -6.95 4.29 -2.09
N ALA A 116 -6.48 4.98 -1.06
CA ALA A 116 -7.06 6.27 -0.65
C ALA A 116 -6.96 7.34 -1.76
N ALA A 117 -6.08 7.16 -2.76
CA ALA A 117 -5.99 8.07 -3.90
C ALA A 117 -7.31 8.16 -4.72
N THR A 118 -8.20 7.15 -4.61
CA THR A 118 -9.51 7.20 -5.27
C THR A 118 -10.34 8.38 -4.80
N TYR A 119 -10.13 8.88 -3.57
CA TYR A 119 -10.86 10.01 -3.00
C TYR A 119 -10.58 11.35 -3.69
N GLY A 120 -9.65 11.38 -4.64
CA GLY A 120 -9.31 12.60 -5.35
C GLY A 120 -8.72 13.64 -4.40
N SER A 121 -9.24 14.86 -4.42
CA SER A 121 -8.82 15.92 -3.48
C SER A 121 -9.26 15.68 -2.04
N GLY A 122 -10.22 14.78 -1.79
CA GLY A 122 -10.78 14.55 -0.45
C GLY A 122 -11.85 15.56 -0.03
N ASN A 123 -12.35 16.42 -0.94
CA ASN A 123 -13.35 17.45 -0.61
C ASN A 123 -14.69 16.89 -0.10
N LYS A 124 -14.96 15.61 -0.33
CA LYS A 124 -16.14 14.89 0.17
C LYS A 124 -15.84 14.04 1.42
N GLY A 125 -14.68 14.25 2.03
CA GLY A 125 -14.16 13.39 3.08
C GLY A 125 -13.57 12.09 2.54
N PHE A 126 -13.22 11.22 3.48
CA PHE A 126 -12.55 9.95 3.22
C PHE A 126 -13.44 8.79 3.65
N PHE A 127 -14.73 8.84 3.34
CA PHE A 127 -15.70 7.80 3.68
C PHE A 127 -15.67 6.69 2.64
N ASP A 128 -15.47 5.44 3.08
CA ASP A 128 -15.45 4.29 2.16
C ASP A 128 -16.82 3.96 1.54
N THR A 129 -17.89 4.56 2.05
CA THR A 129 -19.25 4.53 1.49
C THR A 129 -19.46 5.52 0.34
N GLU A 130 -18.58 6.51 0.14
CA GLU A 130 -18.70 7.47 -0.96
C GLU A 130 -18.39 6.82 -2.31
N ARG A 131 -19.19 7.16 -3.32
CA ARG A 131 -19.11 6.63 -4.69
C ARG A 131 -18.86 7.70 -5.73
N ASP A 132 -19.35 8.92 -5.55
CA ASP A 132 -19.13 10.03 -6.49
C ASP A 132 -17.77 10.67 -6.24
N LEU A 133 -16.72 9.94 -6.62
CA LEU A 133 -15.33 10.31 -6.46
C LEU A 133 -14.74 10.85 -7.76
N ARG A 134 -13.80 11.79 -7.64
CA ARG A 134 -13.05 12.36 -8.78
C ARG A 134 -11.55 12.17 -8.58
N PRO A 135 -10.99 11.01 -8.95
CA PRO A 135 -9.56 10.73 -8.83
C PRO A 135 -8.68 11.76 -9.56
N LEU A 136 -7.53 12.10 -8.99
CA LEU A 136 -6.65 13.17 -9.51
C LEU A 136 -5.63 12.69 -10.57
N ASN A 137 -5.50 11.38 -10.79
CA ASN A 137 -4.56 10.81 -11.75
C ASN A 137 -5.04 9.45 -12.25
N MET A 138 -4.44 8.97 -13.35
CA MET A 138 -4.85 7.73 -14.00
C MET A 138 -4.66 6.49 -13.11
N TYR A 139 -3.65 6.46 -12.23
CA TYR A 139 -3.51 5.40 -11.24
C TYR A 139 -4.72 5.35 -10.33
N ALA A 140 -5.07 6.46 -9.70
CA ALA A 140 -6.21 6.56 -8.79
C ALA A 140 -7.53 6.24 -9.51
N TYR A 141 -7.68 6.69 -10.76
CA TYR A 141 -8.84 6.37 -11.60
C TYR A 141 -8.94 4.87 -11.87
N SER A 142 -7.85 4.20 -12.25
CA SER A 142 -7.86 2.75 -12.49
C SER A 142 -8.25 1.92 -11.24
N LYS A 143 -7.84 2.35 -10.03
CA LYS A 143 -8.25 1.70 -8.77
C LYS A 143 -9.73 1.97 -8.48
N HIS A 144 -10.20 3.18 -8.74
CA HIS A 144 -11.61 3.53 -8.55
C HIS A 144 -12.52 2.76 -9.51
N LEU A 145 -12.14 2.62 -10.78
CA LEU A 145 -12.87 1.79 -11.76
C LEU A 145 -13.02 0.35 -11.28
N PHE A 146 -11.98 -0.22 -10.68
CA PHE A 146 -12.06 -1.57 -10.14
C PHE A 146 -12.99 -1.66 -8.92
N ASP A 147 -12.94 -0.67 -8.01
CA ASP A 147 -13.86 -0.60 -6.87
C ASP A 147 -15.32 -0.50 -7.32
N GLU A 148 -15.62 0.31 -8.34
CA GLU A 148 -16.98 0.43 -8.89
C GLU A 148 -17.39 -0.85 -9.62
N TRP A 149 -16.50 -1.49 -10.38
CA TRP A 149 -16.80 -2.80 -11.00
C TRP A 149 -17.13 -3.87 -9.96
N ILE A 150 -16.43 -3.92 -8.82
CA ILE A 150 -16.75 -4.83 -7.71
C ILE A 150 -18.16 -4.56 -7.18
N ARG A 151 -18.53 -3.29 -6.95
CA ARG A 151 -19.84 -2.89 -6.44
C ARG A 151 -20.98 -3.14 -7.43
N ASP A 152 -20.77 -2.81 -8.69
CA ASP A 152 -21.77 -2.93 -9.75
C ASP A 152 -22.08 -4.40 -10.08
N ASN A 153 -21.15 -5.31 -9.77
CA ASN A 153 -21.35 -6.75 -9.85
C ASN A 153 -21.75 -7.38 -8.49
N HIS A 154 -22.01 -6.57 -7.46
CA HIS A 154 -22.37 -7.01 -6.09
C HIS A 154 -21.35 -7.92 -5.40
N LEU A 155 -20.09 -7.88 -5.85
CA LEU A 155 -19.00 -8.72 -5.36
C LEU A 155 -18.41 -8.22 -4.04
N ASP A 156 -18.72 -6.98 -3.63
CA ASP A 156 -18.36 -6.42 -2.32
C ASP A 156 -19.03 -7.15 -1.15
N THR A 157 -19.98 -8.06 -1.42
CA THR A 157 -20.55 -8.96 -0.42
C THR A 157 -19.77 -10.26 -0.23
N GLU A 158 -18.82 -10.58 -1.11
CA GLU A 158 -18.05 -11.83 -1.11
C GLU A 158 -16.53 -11.62 -1.01
N CYS A 159 -16.06 -10.40 -1.31
CA CYS A 159 -14.64 -10.03 -1.28
C CYS A 159 -14.38 -8.80 -0.40
N VAL A 160 -13.09 -8.51 -0.20
CA VAL A 160 -12.64 -7.31 0.51
C VAL A 160 -11.67 -6.49 -0.31
N GLY A 161 -12.01 -5.21 -0.49
CA GLY A 161 -11.12 -4.19 -1.02
C GLY A 161 -10.57 -3.32 0.08
N LEU A 162 -9.25 -3.14 0.15
CA LEU A 162 -8.62 -2.26 1.15
C LEU A 162 -8.15 -0.97 0.51
N LYS A 163 -8.80 0.15 0.82
CA LYS A 163 -8.31 1.48 0.44
C LYS A 163 -7.14 1.86 1.35
N PHE A 164 -5.94 1.44 0.95
CA PHE A 164 -4.72 1.75 1.69
C PHE A 164 -4.45 3.25 1.71
N PHE A 165 -4.20 3.78 2.91
CA PHE A 165 -3.62 5.11 3.13
C PHE A 165 -2.09 5.02 3.01
N ASN A 166 -1.33 5.92 3.64
CA ASN A 166 0.11 6.07 3.37
C ASN A 166 0.92 4.99 4.08
N VAL A 167 0.98 3.79 3.49
CA VAL A 167 1.74 2.66 4.04
C VAL A 167 3.24 2.90 3.88
N PHE A 168 4.01 2.68 4.96
CA PHE A 168 5.47 2.78 4.97
C PHE A 168 6.12 1.64 5.76
N GLY A 169 7.40 1.36 5.47
CA GLY A 169 8.15 0.28 6.11
C GLY A 169 9.17 -0.39 5.19
N ALA A 170 9.87 -1.40 5.71
CA ALA A 170 10.94 -2.09 5.00
C ALA A 170 10.44 -2.79 3.72
N ASN A 171 11.36 -3.09 2.80
CA ASN A 171 11.13 -3.71 1.48
C ASN A 171 10.58 -2.78 0.40
N GLU A 172 10.46 -1.47 0.66
CA GLU A 172 9.94 -0.49 -0.31
C GLU A 172 10.98 0.14 -1.24
N TYR A 173 12.27 -0.19 -1.08
CA TYR A 173 13.41 0.53 -1.69
C TYR A 173 13.39 0.54 -3.22
N HIS A 174 12.91 -0.56 -3.83
CA HIS A 174 12.75 -0.70 -5.28
C HIS A 174 11.77 0.32 -5.89
N LYS A 175 10.98 1.04 -5.08
CA LYS A 175 10.06 2.09 -5.54
C LYS A 175 10.79 3.40 -5.87
N GLY A 176 12.05 3.57 -5.47
CA GLY A 176 12.85 4.77 -5.74
C GLY A 176 12.13 6.06 -5.34
N LYS A 177 11.86 6.95 -6.31
CA LYS A 177 11.15 8.22 -6.05
C LYS A 177 9.75 8.06 -5.45
N GLN A 178 9.13 6.88 -5.55
CA GLN A 178 7.81 6.58 -4.98
C GLN A 178 7.87 5.87 -3.62
N ALA A 179 9.06 5.69 -3.04
CA ALA A 179 9.21 5.22 -1.66
C ALA A 179 8.69 6.27 -0.66
N SER A 180 8.39 5.81 0.55
CA SER A 180 7.85 6.62 1.65
C SER A 180 8.77 7.77 2.02
N MET A 181 8.20 8.77 2.68
CA MET A 181 9.00 9.88 3.21
C MET A 181 9.93 9.42 4.33
N VAL A 182 9.61 8.35 5.07
CA VAL A 182 10.50 7.84 6.13
C VAL A 182 11.82 7.37 5.53
N TRP A 183 11.77 6.56 4.45
CA TRP A 183 12.97 6.11 3.75
C TRP A 183 13.77 7.27 3.15
N LYS A 184 13.08 8.21 2.49
CA LYS A 184 13.71 9.40 1.89
C LYS A 184 14.36 10.30 2.95
N ALA A 185 13.65 10.59 4.03
CA ALA A 185 14.13 11.41 5.14
C ALA A 185 15.38 10.79 5.77
N TYR A 186 15.34 9.49 6.08
CA TYR A 186 16.50 8.80 6.66
C TYR A 186 17.70 8.82 5.70
N THR A 187 17.47 8.59 4.40
CA THR A 187 18.52 8.63 3.38
C THR A 187 19.12 10.03 3.24
N GLN A 188 18.29 11.08 3.17
CA GLN A 188 18.76 12.48 3.16
C GLN A 188 19.57 12.78 4.42
N LEU A 189 19.04 12.45 5.60
CA LEU A 189 19.72 12.66 6.87
C LEU A 189 21.11 12.00 6.90
N LYS A 190 21.26 10.77 6.39
CA LYS A 190 22.55 10.07 6.32
C LYS A 190 23.51 10.65 5.29
N THR A 191 23.02 11.26 4.22
CA THR A 191 23.85 11.74 3.10
C THR A 191 24.18 13.23 3.18
N THR A 192 23.27 14.05 3.70
CA THR A 192 23.39 15.51 3.73
C THR A 192 23.34 16.08 5.16
N GLY A 193 22.99 15.26 6.16
CA GLY A 193 22.81 15.71 7.54
C GLY A 193 21.51 16.47 7.80
N LYS A 194 20.62 16.58 6.81
CA LYS A 194 19.35 17.32 6.91
C LYS A 194 18.21 16.59 6.21
N ILE A 195 16.98 16.84 6.65
CA ILE A 195 15.74 16.41 6.00
C ILE A 195 15.10 17.63 5.32
N GLN A 196 14.78 17.50 4.03
CA GLN A 196 14.14 18.59 3.30
C GLN A 196 12.63 18.38 3.23
N LEU A 197 11.87 19.40 3.64
CA LEU A 197 10.41 19.45 3.53
C LEU A 197 9.98 20.60 2.63
N PHE A 198 8.86 20.45 1.93
CA PHE A 198 8.34 21.55 1.12
C PHE A 198 7.75 22.65 1.99
N MET A 199 8.04 23.90 1.62
CA MET A 199 7.27 25.05 2.06
C MET A 199 5.81 24.85 1.66
N SER A 200 4.91 25.27 2.54
CA SER A 200 3.48 25.34 2.22
C SER A 200 3.21 26.46 1.21
N ASP A 201 2.38 26.15 0.22
CA ASP A 201 1.80 27.10 -0.74
C ASP A 201 0.40 27.58 -0.32
N THR A 202 -0.08 27.15 0.85
CA THR A 202 -1.40 27.49 1.40
C THR A 202 -1.26 28.45 2.58
N PRO A 203 -1.88 29.65 2.55
CA PRO A 203 -1.67 30.70 3.55
C PRO A 203 -1.83 30.27 5.01
N ASP A 204 -2.82 29.42 5.30
CA ASP A 204 -3.18 29.01 6.66
C ASP A 204 -2.49 27.69 7.11
N VAL A 205 -1.58 27.15 6.29
CA VAL A 205 -0.85 25.93 6.60
C VAL A 205 0.63 26.27 6.75
N ALA A 206 1.19 26.08 7.94
CA ALA A 206 2.62 26.28 8.16
C ALA A 206 3.46 25.26 7.36
N HIS A 207 4.71 25.60 7.08
CA HIS A 207 5.61 24.71 6.33
C HIS A 207 5.79 23.37 7.06
N GLY A 208 5.66 22.26 6.32
CA GLY A 208 5.71 20.91 6.88
C GLY A 208 4.48 20.48 7.71
N ASN A 209 3.47 21.34 7.88
CA ASN A 209 2.25 21.01 8.65
C ASN A 209 1.13 20.40 7.80
N GLN A 210 1.37 20.12 6.52
CA GLN A 210 0.46 19.25 5.77
C GLN A 210 0.45 17.86 6.42
N THR A 211 -0.72 17.23 6.44
CA THR A 211 -0.95 16.01 7.21
C THR A 211 -1.27 14.81 6.33
N ARG A 212 -0.84 13.64 6.79
CA ARG A 212 -1.15 12.34 6.21
C ARG A 212 -1.44 11.33 7.32
N ASP A 213 -2.35 10.41 7.04
CA ASP A 213 -2.50 9.18 7.80
C ASP A 213 -1.48 8.16 7.30
N PHE A 214 -0.46 7.94 8.13
CA PHE A 214 0.62 6.99 7.90
C PHE A 214 0.30 5.66 8.57
N VAL A 215 0.47 4.58 7.83
CA VAL A 215 0.17 3.22 8.29
C VAL A 215 1.44 2.41 8.26
N TYR A 216 1.80 1.77 9.37
CA TYR A 216 2.94 0.87 9.35
C TYR A 216 2.61 -0.39 8.56
N VAL A 217 3.53 -0.85 7.72
CA VAL A 217 3.33 -2.06 6.89
C VAL A 217 2.95 -3.29 7.71
N ARG A 218 3.43 -3.38 8.96
CA ARG A 218 3.08 -4.47 9.87
C ARG A 218 1.59 -4.49 10.22
N ASP A 219 1.01 -3.33 10.50
CA ASP A 219 -0.43 -3.20 10.76
C ASP A 219 -1.25 -3.54 9.52
N ALA A 220 -0.83 -2.99 8.37
CA ALA A 220 -1.47 -3.27 7.09
C ALA A 220 -1.51 -4.78 6.78
N VAL A 221 -0.41 -5.49 7.01
CA VAL A 221 -0.31 -6.94 6.80
C VAL A 221 -1.12 -7.72 7.81
N SER A 222 -1.12 -7.31 9.08
CA SER A 222 -1.96 -7.94 10.11
C SER A 222 -3.44 -7.89 9.72
N VAL A 223 -3.91 -6.74 9.23
CA VAL A 223 -5.30 -6.58 8.73
C VAL A 223 -5.55 -7.50 7.54
N VAL A 224 -4.65 -7.55 6.56
CA VAL A 224 -4.79 -8.45 5.41
C VAL A 224 -4.93 -9.91 5.85
N LEU A 225 -4.08 -10.39 6.77
CA LEU A 225 -4.15 -11.76 7.25
C LEU A 225 -5.47 -12.07 7.98
N THR A 226 -5.96 -11.13 8.81
CA THR A 226 -7.27 -11.27 9.45
C THR A 226 -8.39 -11.44 8.42
N LEU A 227 -8.38 -10.66 7.33
CA LEU A 227 -9.40 -10.71 6.29
C LEU A 227 -9.30 -11.93 5.37
N VAL A 228 -8.09 -12.47 5.21
CA VAL A 228 -7.88 -13.76 4.54
C VAL A 228 -8.45 -14.91 5.38
N ALA A 229 -8.27 -14.86 6.70
CA ALA A 229 -8.78 -15.89 7.61
C ALA A 229 -10.29 -15.75 7.88
N ASN A 230 -10.84 -14.54 7.85
CA ASN A 230 -12.26 -14.27 8.12
C ASN A 230 -13.03 -13.93 6.85
N LYS A 231 -13.85 -14.87 6.37
CA LYS A 231 -14.69 -14.74 5.16
C LYS A 231 -16.00 -13.97 5.39
N GLU A 232 -16.36 -13.66 6.64
CA GLU A 232 -17.60 -12.95 6.98
C GLU A 232 -17.45 -11.43 6.86
N ILE A 233 -16.21 -10.93 6.93
CA ILE A 233 -15.93 -9.51 6.76
C ILE A 233 -15.79 -9.23 5.27
N ASN A 234 -16.78 -8.56 4.67
CA ASN A 234 -16.76 -8.18 3.24
C ASN A 234 -16.91 -6.67 3.07
N GLY A 235 -16.61 -6.18 1.86
CA GLY A 235 -16.80 -4.80 1.46
C GLY A 235 -15.52 -4.08 1.06
N ILE A 236 -15.67 -2.85 0.61
CA ILE A 236 -14.55 -1.94 0.36
C ILE A 236 -14.37 -1.07 1.61
N ILE A 237 -13.20 -1.17 2.24
CA ILE A 237 -12.94 -0.65 3.58
C ILE A 237 -11.68 0.21 3.57
N ASN A 238 -11.71 1.33 4.28
CA ASN A 238 -10.50 2.11 4.53
C ASN A 238 -9.48 1.36 5.40
N LEU A 239 -8.21 1.43 5.01
CA LEU A 239 -7.10 0.97 5.82
C LEU A 239 -6.12 2.12 6.08
N GLY A 240 -6.43 2.84 7.16
CA GLY A 240 -5.64 3.92 7.75
C GLY A 240 -5.46 3.68 9.26
N SER A 241 -4.61 4.48 9.90
CA SER A 241 -4.53 4.55 11.37
C SER A 241 -5.67 5.36 11.97
N GLY A 242 -6.29 6.25 11.17
CA GLY A 242 -7.28 7.23 11.64
C GLY A 242 -6.65 8.43 12.33
N ILE A 243 -5.32 8.58 12.27
CA ILE A 243 -4.56 9.66 12.91
C ILE A 243 -3.78 10.43 11.85
N ALA A 244 -4.11 11.72 11.70
CA ALA A 244 -3.41 12.62 10.80
C ALA A 244 -2.13 13.15 11.44
N ASN A 245 -0.98 12.88 10.83
CA ASN A 245 0.32 13.33 11.30
C ASN A 245 0.97 14.29 10.31
N THR A 246 1.70 15.29 10.79
CA THR A 246 2.40 16.26 9.94
C THR A 246 3.70 15.70 9.36
N TRP A 247 4.20 16.32 8.30
CA TRP A 247 5.55 16.00 7.81
C TRP A 247 6.64 16.40 8.80
N ASN A 248 6.44 17.49 9.55
CA ASN A 248 7.34 17.87 10.65
C ASN A 248 7.43 16.75 11.70
N HIS A 249 6.29 16.21 12.15
CA HIS A 249 6.27 15.12 13.11
C HIS A 249 6.98 13.86 12.56
N LEU A 250 6.78 13.52 11.28
CA LEU A 250 7.49 12.41 10.65
C LEU A 250 9.01 12.66 10.59
N ALA A 251 9.44 13.86 10.21
CA ALA A 251 10.86 14.19 10.11
C ALA A 251 11.54 14.17 11.50
N GLU A 252 10.87 14.70 12.53
CA GLU A 252 11.30 14.63 13.92
C GLU A 252 11.41 13.19 14.42
N ALA A 253 10.42 12.34 14.13
CA ALA A 253 10.46 10.92 14.47
C ALA A 253 11.65 10.21 13.80
N VAL A 254 12.00 10.56 12.56
CA VAL A 254 13.17 10.02 11.86
C VAL A 254 14.48 10.48 12.52
N CYS A 255 14.61 11.77 12.84
CA CYS A 255 15.78 12.30 13.55
C CYS A 255 15.96 11.62 14.92
N MET A 256 14.88 11.48 15.68
CA MET A 256 14.86 10.80 16.98
C MET A 256 15.31 9.33 16.84
N ALA A 257 14.75 8.59 15.89
CA ALA A 257 15.13 7.19 15.63
C ALA A 257 16.58 7.03 15.15
N ALA A 258 17.12 8.05 14.48
CA ALA A 258 18.53 8.11 14.07
C ALA A 258 19.48 8.61 15.18
N ASN A 259 18.95 8.96 16.35
CA ASN A 259 19.66 9.53 17.50
C ASN A 259 20.44 10.82 17.14
N VAL A 260 19.80 11.73 16.42
CA VAL A 260 20.35 13.05 16.08
C VAL A 260 19.32 14.17 16.34
N PRO A 261 19.75 15.41 16.60
CA PRO A 261 18.84 16.55 16.70
C PRO A 261 18.01 16.75 15.43
N ALA A 262 16.83 17.36 15.58
CA ALA A 262 16.00 17.74 14.44
C ALA A 262 16.78 18.67 13.49
N ALA A 263 16.85 18.29 12.22
CA ALA A 263 17.60 19.01 11.19
C ALA A 263 16.74 19.18 9.93
N ILE A 264 15.67 19.97 10.05
CA ILE A 264 14.70 20.20 8.98
C ILE A 264 15.05 21.47 8.21
N GLU A 265 15.07 21.36 6.88
CA GLU A 265 15.25 22.48 5.95
C GLU A 265 14.01 22.59 5.05
N TYR A 266 13.40 23.77 5.01
CA TYR A 266 12.27 24.02 4.13
C TYR A 266 12.75 24.49 2.76
N ILE A 267 12.28 23.83 1.71
CA ILE A 267 12.59 24.15 0.31
C ILE A 267 11.32 24.57 -0.43
N PRO A 268 11.42 25.44 -1.46
CA PRO A 268 10.25 25.83 -2.26
C PRO A 268 9.50 24.61 -2.81
N MET A 269 8.18 24.65 -2.78
CA MET A 269 7.36 23.63 -3.43
C MET A 269 7.60 23.69 -4.95
N PRO A 270 7.85 22.55 -5.62
CA PRO A 270 7.98 22.54 -7.08
C PRO A 270 6.72 23.09 -7.75
N GLU A 271 6.87 23.90 -8.80
CA GLU A 271 5.74 24.50 -9.52
C GLU A 271 4.74 23.45 -10.04
N SER A 272 5.24 22.26 -10.41
CA SER A 272 4.40 21.14 -10.85
C SER A 272 3.47 20.59 -9.77
N LEU A 273 3.72 20.87 -8.49
CA LEU A 273 2.94 20.41 -7.35
C LEU A 273 2.11 21.52 -6.71
N ALA A 274 2.45 22.79 -6.96
CA ALA A 274 1.75 23.94 -6.39
C ALA A 274 0.26 23.92 -6.79
N GLY A 275 -0.62 24.12 -5.82
CA GLY A 275 -2.08 24.08 -5.99
C GLY A 275 -2.68 22.68 -6.22
N GLN A 276 -1.86 21.65 -6.41
CA GLN A 276 -2.28 20.25 -6.53
C GLN A 276 -1.90 19.43 -5.29
N TYR A 277 -1.11 20.01 -4.39
CA TYR A 277 -0.66 19.36 -3.18
C TYR A 277 -1.79 19.22 -2.17
N GLN A 278 -2.12 17.98 -1.81
CA GLN A 278 -3.15 17.73 -0.80
C GLN A 278 -2.63 18.14 0.59
N ASN A 279 -3.30 19.06 1.26
CA ASN A 279 -2.88 19.49 2.61
C ASN A 279 -3.29 18.51 3.70
N HIS A 280 -4.34 17.72 3.50
CA HIS A 280 -4.86 16.81 4.51
C HIS A 280 -5.33 15.50 3.88
N THR A 281 -5.01 14.38 4.54
CA THR A 281 -5.55 13.06 4.19
C THR A 281 -5.58 12.22 5.45
N CYS A 282 -6.77 11.79 5.87
CA CYS A 282 -6.94 10.94 7.04
C CYS A 282 -8.12 10.00 6.85
N ALA A 283 -7.94 8.71 7.16
CA ALA A 283 -9.00 7.74 6.97
C ALA A 283 -10.16 7.99 7.93
N ASP A 284 -11.39 7.96 7.42
CA ASP A 284 -12.54 7.67 8.27
C ASP A 284 -12.52 6.16 8.56
N LEU A 285 -12.47 5.78 9.83
CA LEU A 285 -12.41 4.39 10.26
C LEU A 285 -13.75 3.85 10.77
N THR A 286 -14.87 4.53 10.52
CA THR A 286 -16.19 4.11 11.05
C THR A 286 -16.52 2.68 10.63
N THR A 287 -16.46 2.38 9.34
CA THR A 287 -16.69 1.05 8.78
C THR A 287 -15.65 0.03 9.26
N PHE A 288 -14.37 0.41 9.28
CA PHE A 288 -13.28 -0.44 9.73
C PHE A 288 -13.47 -0.88 11.19
N ARG A 289 -13.78 0.05 12.09
CA ARG A 289 -13.96 -0.20 13.53
C ARG A 289 -15.20 -1.03 13.82
N ALA A 290 -16.26 -0.88 13.04
CA ALA A 290 -17.44 -1.72 13.15
C ALA A 290 -17.14 -3.19 12.78
N LYS A 291 -16.32 -3.41 11.74
CA LYS A 291 -16.00 -4.76 11.24
C LYS A 291 -14.85 -5.44 11.98
N MET A 292 -13.87 -4.69 12.48
CA MET A 292 -12.68 -5.20 13.16
C MET A 292 -12.43 -4.44 14.48
N PRO A 293 -13.36 -4.54 15.46
CA PRO A 293 -13.24 -3.84 16.73
C PRO A 293 -11.97 -4.27 17.48
N GLY A 294 -11.33 -3.33 18.18
CA GLY A 294 -10.14 -3.60 19.00
C GLY A 294 -8.81 -3.68 18.24
N THR A 295 -8.79 -3.56 16.90
CA THR A 295 -7.54 -3.55 16.12
C THR A 295 -6.67 -2.34 16.49
N ALA A 296 -5.51 -2.54 17.09
CA ALA A 296 -4.58 -1.44 17.37
C ALA A 296 -3.67 -1.16 16.16
N PHE A 297 -3.25 0.10 16.02
CA PHE A 297 -2.23 0.52 15.07
C PHE A 297 -1.03 1.07 15.84
N TYR A 298 0.17 0.95 15.26
CA TYR A 298 1.36 1.58 15.81
C TYR A 298 1.21 3.10 15.79
N THR A 299 1.79 3.77 16.79
CA THR A 299 2.02 5.21 16.68
C THR A 299 3.09 5.48 15.61
N LEU A 300 3.10 6.70 15.07
CA LEU A 300 4.07 7.09 14.04
C LEU A 300 5.50 6.91 14.54
N GLU A 301 5.78 7.32 15.77
CA GLU A 301 7.09 7.27 16.41
C GLU A 301 7.56 5.83 16.60
N ALA A 302 6.70 4.94 17.10
CA ALA A 302 7.03 3.54 17.31
C ALA A 302 7.34 2.85 15.97
N ALA A 303 6.51 3.08 14.95
CA ALA A 303 6.69 2.51 13.62
C ALA A 303 7.94 3.05 12.90
N VAL A 304 8.20 4.36 12.97
CA VAL A 304 9.41 4.97 12.41
C VAL A 304 10.65 4.45 13.14
N ASN A 305 10.61 4.34 14.46
CA ASN A 305 11.71 3.82 15.25
C ASN A 305 12.05 2.37 14.87
N GLU A 306 11.06 1.49 14.77
CA GLU A 306 11.28 0.11 14.33
C GLU A 306 11.85 0.06 12.92
N TYR A 307 11.26 0.82 11.97
CA TYR A 307 11.73 0.84 10.59
C TYR A 307 13.19 1.31 10.48
N VAL A 308 13.54 2.39 11.16
CA VAL A 308 14.90 2.94 11.14
C VAL A 308 15.89 2.00 11.82
N THR A 309 15.61 1.56 13.04
CA THR A 309 16.60 0.84 13.87
C THR A 309 16.75 -0.62 13.50
N GLN A 310 15.67 -1.30 13.12
CA GLN A 310 15.68 -2.74 12.81
C GLN A 310 15.93 -3.03 11.33
N TYR A 311 15.76 -2.05 10.44
CA TYR A 311 15.93 -2.25 9.00
C TYR A 311 16.88 -1.23 8.37
N LEU A 312 16.56 0.07 8.35
CA LEU A 312 17.36 1.03 7.57
C LEU A 312 18.80 1.21 8.08
N ALA A 313 19.01 1.03 9.38
CA ALA A 313 20.33 1.11 10.01
C ALA A 313 21.14 -0.19 9.93
N THR A 314 20.58 -1.27 9.37
CA THR A 314 21.24 -2.59 9.33
C THR A 314 21.92 -2.84 7.98
N SER A 315 22.82 -3.84 7.95
CA SER A 315 23.47 -4.27 6.71
C SER A 315 22.54 -5.04 5.76
N TRP A 316 21.42 -5.56 6.28
CA TRP A 316 20.38 -6.22 5.51
C TRP A 316 19.02 -5.56 5.81
N PRO A 317 18.64 -4.51 5.07
CA PRO A 317 17.47 -3.71 5.39
C PRO A 317 16.15 -4.37 4.96
N TYR A 318 16.13 -5.67 4.68
CA TYR A 318 14.94 -6.38 4.23
C TYR A 318 14.37 -7.24 5.35
N ARG A 319 13.03 -7.32 5.43
CA ARG A 319 12.34 -8.33 6.25
C ARG A 319 12.47 -9.70 5.61
#